data_AF-A0A9E2N853-F1
#
_entry.id   AF-A0A9E2N853-F1
#
_cell.length_a   1.000
_cell.length_b   1.000
_cell.length_c   1.000
_cell.angle_alpha   90.00
_cell.angle_beta   90.00
_cell.angle_gamma   90.00
#
_symmetry.space_group_name_H-M   'P 1'
#
loop_
_entity.id
_entity.type
_entity.pdbx_description
1 polymer ?
#
loop_
_entity_poly.entity_id
_entity_poly.type
_entity_poly.pdbx_seq_one_letter_code
_entity_poly.pdbx_strand_id
1 'polypeptide(L)'
;MPPGGRGKIVLTVNTRGYQGRVEKSAAVVSNDPGRTRISITLSVLVTPLFARPPGEDLMIHTVLNKPKELTVNLTSNYSKPIEVVGVKHT
;
A
#
# COMPACT_ATOMS: atom_id res chain seq x y z
N MET A 1 13.64 -4.22 31.28
CA MET A 1 12.58 -3.33 31.81
C MET A 1 12.31 -3.78 33.24
N PRO A 2 12.23 -2.89 34.24
CA PRO A 2 11.91 -3.30 35.61
C PRO A 2 10.47 -3.85 35.68
N PRO A 3 10.14 -4.72 36.65
CA PRO A 3 8.78 -5.18 36.89
C PRO A 3 7.79 -4.00 36.98
N GLY A 4 6.70 -4.06 36.22
CA GLY A 4 5.70 -2.98 36.13
C GLY A 4 6.05 -1.82 35.18
N GLY A 5 7.22 -1.83 34.55
CA GLY A 5 7.62 -0.83 33.56
C GLY A 5 6.80 -0.92 32.27
N ARG A 6 6.41 0.22 31.71
CA ARG A 6 5.74 0.31 30.40
C ARG A 6 6.76 0.66 29.31
N GLY A 7 6.65 -0.01 28.17
CA GLY A 7 7.42 0.30 26.97
C GLY A 7 6.49 0.62 25.80
N LYS A 8 6.92 1.53 24.92
CA LYS A 8 6.20 1.86 23.69
C LYS A 8 7.00 1.34 22.51
N ILE A 9 6.35 0.56 21.65
CA ILE A 9 6.92 0.08 20.38
C ILE A 9 6.20 0.83 19.25
N VAL A 10 6.96 1.40 18.32
CA VAL A 10 6.41 2.10 17.16
C VAL A 10 6.71 1.27 15.93
N LEU A 11 5.66 0.84 15.22
CA LEU A 11 5.76 0.13 13.95
C LEU A 11 5.37 1.10 12.84
N THR A 12 6.26 1.28 11.87
CA THR A 12 6.01 2.12 10.68
C THR A 12 5.86 1.23 9.46
N VAL A 13 4.75 1.37 8.74
CA VAL A 13 4.50 0.64 7.50
C VAL A 13 4.54 1.60 6.32
N ASN A 14 5.39 1.29 5.34
CA ASN A 14 5.35 1.92 4.04
C ASN A 14 4.30 1.22 3.16
N THR A 15 3.22 1.92 2.84
CA THR A 15 2.11 1.42 2.03
C THR A 15 2.30 1.64 0.53
N ARG A 16 3.45 2.19 0.08
CA ARG A 16 3.75 2.39 -1.35
C ARG A 16 3.71 1.05 -2.09
N GLY A 17 2.91 0.98 -3.15
CA GLY A 17 2.73 -0.22 -3.97
C GLY A 17 1.79 -1.28 -3.38
N TYR A 18 1.23 -1.05 -2.19
CA TYR A 18 0.21 -1.91 -1.62
C TYR A 18 -1.19 -1.42 -1.97
N GLN A 19 -2.11 -2.36 -2.15
CA GLN A 19 -3.55 -2.12 -2.29
C GLN A 19 -4.32 -3.28 -1.66
N GLY A 20 -5.50 -3.00 -1.12
CA GLY A 20 -6.33 -4.00 -0.45
C GLY A 20 -5.86 -4.34 0.97
N ARG A 21 -6.23 -5.52 1.45
CA ARG A 21 -5.89 -5.99 2.80
C ARG A 21 -4.40 -6.34 2.87
N VAL A 22 -3.68 -5.72 3.80
CA VAL A 22 -2.27 -5.95 4.07
C VAL A 22 -2.09 -6.36 5.52
N GLU A 23 -1.35 -7.45 5.73
CA GLU A 23 -0.96 -7.90 7.06
C GLU A 23 0.56 -7.81 7.20
N LYS A 24 1.02 -7.22 8.31
CA LYS A 24 2.43 -7.13 8.68
C LYS A 24 2.61 -7.60 10.11
N SER A 25 3.64 -8.40 10.33
CA SER A 25 3.93 -8.94 11.65
C SER A 25 5.32 -8.49 12.09
N ALA A 26 5.43 -8.15 13.37
CA ALA A 26 6.69 -7.89 14.05
C ALA A 26 6.88 -8.89 15.18
N ALA A 27 8.12 -9.27 15.44
CA ALA A 27 8.47 -10.09 16.60
C ALA A 27 9.21 -9.22 17.62
N VAL A 28 8.69 -9.19 18.84
CA VAL A 28 9.37 -8.61 19.99
C VAL A 28 10.12 -9.72 20.69
N VAL A 29 11.44 -9.61 20.75
CA VAL A 29 12.29 -10.52 21.51
C VAL A 29 12.46 -9.94 22.92
N SER A 30 12.19 -10.76 23.93
CA SER A 30 12.24 -10.41 25.34
C SER A 30 13.19 -11.34 26.07
N ASN A 31 13.80 -10.84 27.14
CA ASN A 31 14.60 -11.62 28.08
C ASN A 31 13.76 -12.28 29.19
N ASP A 32 12.43 -12.19 29.13
CA ASP A 32 11.52 -12.94 30.00
C ASP A 32 11.51 -14.42 29.56
N PRO A 33 11.97 -15.38 30.40
CA PRO A 33 12.01 -16.80 30.04
C PRO A 33 10.63 -17.41 29.81
N GLY A 34 9.56 -16.83 30.38
CA GLY A 34 8.19 -17.27 30.13
C GLY A 34 7.60 -16.74 28.83
N ARG A 35 8.18 -15.67 28.25
CA ARG A 35 7.68 -14.98 27.05
C ARG A 35 8.82 -14.39 26.22
N THR A 36 9.73 -15.26 25.77
CA THR A 36 10.94 -14.87 25.04
C THR A 36 10.67 -14.24 23.68
N ARG A 37 9.52 -14.54 23.08
CA ARG A 37 9.09 -13.98 21.80
C ARG A 37 7.59 -13.69 21.79
N ILE A 38 7.24 -12.46 21.42
CA ILE A 38 5.86 -12.01 21.29
C ILE A 38 5.65 -11.56 19.85
N SER A 39 4.62 -12.07 19.16
CA SER A 39 4.27 -11.61 17.82
C SER A 39 3.19 -10.53 17.90
N ILE A 40 3.39 -9.44 17.15
CA ILE A 40 2.43 -8.37 16.97
C ILE A 40 2.04 -8.35 15.50
N THR A 41 0.76 -8.54 15.21
CA THR A 41 0.22 -8.49 13.85
C THR A 41 -0.59 -7.21 13.65
N LEU A 42 -0.26 -6.48 12.60
CA LEU A 42 -0.97 -5.30 12.11
C LEU A 42 -1.75 -5.69 10.85
N SER A 43 -3.07 -5.58 10.92
CA SER A 43 -3.98 -5.75 9.78
C SER A 43 -4.50 -4.38 9.35
N VAL A 44 -4.26 -4.01 8.09
CA VAL A 44 -4.71 -2.71 7.54
C VAL A 44 -5.36 -2.90 6.17
N LEU A 45 -6.34 -2.06 5.86
CA LEU A 45 -6.91 -1.94 4.53
C LEU A 45 -6.28 -0.73 3.84
N VAL A 46 -5.51 -0.96 2.78
CA VAL A 46 -4.82 0.09 2.01
C VAL A 46 -5.65 0.43 0.78
N THR A 47 -6.19 1.65 0.74
CA THR A 47 -6.92 2.17 -0.43
C THR A 47 -5.99 3.12 -1.19
N PRO A 48 -5.63 2.83 -2.45
CA PRO A 48 -4.78 3.73 -3.24
C PRO A 48 -5.55 5.02 -3.56
N LEU A 49 -4.86 6.15 -3.67
CA LEU A 49 -5.49 7.43 -4.00
C LEU A 49 -6.17 7.42 -5.36
N PHE A 50 -5.55 6.72 -6.33
CA PHE A 50 -6.14 6.46 -7.64
C PHE A 50 -6.20 4.96 -7.85
N ALA A 51 -7.38 4.47 -8.20
CA ALA A 51 -7.59 3.10 -8.61
C ALA A 51 -7.89 3.05 -10.11
N ARG A 52 -7.39 2.00 -10.77
CA ARG A 52 -7.89 1.60 -12.08
C ARG A 52 -9.13 0.73 -11.89
N PRO A 53 -10.12 0.82 -12.78
CA PRO A 53 -11.21 -0.14 -12.81
C PRO A 53 -10.69 -1.59 -12.85
N PRO A 54 -11.32 -2.53 -12.13
CA PRO A 54 -10.97 -3.95 -12.23
C PRO A 54 -11.12 -4.45 -13.68
N GLY A 55 -10.11 -5.15 -14.21
CA GLY A 55 -10.15 -5.76 -15.54
C GLY A 55 -9.57 -4.93 -16.69
N GLU A 56 -9.07 -3.72 -16.45
CA GLU A 56 -8.35 -2.95 -17.47
C GLU A 56 -6.86 -3.35 -17.52
N ASP A 57 -6.54 -4.38 -18.31
CA ASP A 57 -5.17 -4.59 -18.77
C ASP A 57 -4.87 -3.57 -19.88
N LEU A 58 -4.04 -2.57 -19.55
CA LEU A 58 -3.67 -1.50 -20.45
C LEU A 58 -2.61 -2.00 -21.44
N MET A 59 -3.04 -2.80 -22.41
CA MET A 59 -2.19 -3.25 -23.51
C MET A 59 -2.55 -2.51 -24.80
N ILE A 60 -1.59 -1.76 -25.33
CA ILE A 60 -1.74 -1.16 -26.66
C ILE A 60 -1.23 -2.15 -27.70
N HIS A 61 -2.14 -2.97 -28.23
CA HIS A 61 -1.85 -3.75 -29.44
C HIS A 61 -2.02 -2.86 -30.67
N THR A 62 -0.93 -2.57 -31.37
CA THR A 62 -0.95 -1.88 -32.67
C THR A 62 -0.19 -2.66 -33.73
N VAL A 63 -0.53 -2.42 -35.00
CA VAL A 63 0.26 -2.86 -36.15
C VAL A 63 1.31 -1.80 -36.47
N LEU A 64 2.46 -2.24 -36.98
CA LEU A 64 3.58 -1.35 -37.34
C LEU A 64 3.07 -0.15 -38.16
N ASN A 65 3.42 1.06 -37.76
CA ASN A 65 3.05 2.34 -38.40
C ASN A 65 1.58 2.75 -38.40
N LYS A 66 0.73 2.23 -37.48
CA LYS A 66 -0.59 2.84 -37.24
C LYS A 66 -0.68 3.52 -35.87
N PRO A 67 -1.05 4.81 -35.81
CA PRO A 67 -1.31 5.47 -34.54
C PRO A 67 -2.55 4.83 -33.90
N LYS A 68 -2.49 4.62 -32.58
CA LYS A 68 -3.61 4.11 -31.79
C LYS A 68 -3.70 4.89 -30.49
N GLU A 69 -4.89 5.35 -30.17
CA GLU A 69 -5.20 6.05 -28.93
C GLU A 69 -5.71 5.05 -27.88
N LEU A 70 -5.30 5.24 -26.62
CA LEU A 70 -5.79 4.48 -25.48
C LEU A 70 -6.35 5.47 -24.46
N THR A 71 -7.65 5.39 -24.19
CA THR A 71 -8.29 6.12 -23.09
C THR A 71 -8.13 5.32 -21.81
N VAL A 72 -7.59 5.95 -20.76
CA VAL A 72 -7.45 5.33 -19.43
C VAL A 72 -8.38 6.01 -18.46
N ASN A 73 -9.25 5.25 -17.82
CA ASN A 73 -10.14 5.77 -16.78
C ASN A 73 -9.45 5.64 -15.42
N LEU A 74 -9.35 6.77 -14.70
CA LEU A 74 -8.81 6.80 -13.35
C LEU A 74 -9.92 7.20 -12.38
N THR A 75 -10.12 6.37 -11.35
CA THR A 75 -11.05 6.70 -10.26
C THR A 75 -10.26 7.21 -9.07
N SER A 76 -10.59 8.42 -8.61
CA SER A 76 -10.05 8.97 -7.35
C SER A 76 -10.80 8.36 -6.16
N ASN A 77 -10.05 7.83 -5.19
CA ASN A 77 -10.55 7.45 -3.87
C ASN A 77 -10.31 8.56 -2.83
N TYR A 78 -9.87 9.75 -3.26
CA TYR A 78 -9.65 10.89 -2.39
C TYR A 78 -10.91 11.75 -2.26
N SER A 79 -11.21 12.21 -1.06
CA SER A 79 -12.44 12.94 -0.75
C SER A 79 -12.44 14.41 -1.17
N LYS A 80 -11.27 14.97 -1.53
CA LYS A 80 -11.13 16.36 -1.96
C LYS A 80 -10.95 16.43 -3.48
N PRO A 81 -11.32 17.57 -4.11
CA PRO A 81 -11.03 17.81 -5.52
C PRO A 81 -9.54 17.64 -5.83
N ILE A 82 -9.27 17.13 -7.03
CA ILE A 82 -7.90 16.92 -7.50
C ILE A 82 -7.73 17.64 -8.83
N GLU A 83 -6.60 18.31 -8.99
CA GLU A 83 -6.16 18.89 -10.24
C GLU A 83 -5.03 18.04 -10.85
N VAL A 84 -5.14 17.77 -12.15
CA VAL A 84 -4.07 17.08 -12.89
C VAL A 84 -3.06 18.14 -13.33
N VAL A 85 -1.91 18.19 -12.66
CA VAL A 85 -0.85 19.18 -12.91
C VAL A 85 0.11 18.77 -14.03
N GLY A 86 0.07 17.52 -14.49
CA GLY A 86 0.90 17.04 -15.59
C GLY A 86 0.95 15.51 -15.70
N VAL A 87 1.39 15.04 -16.86
CA VAL A 87 1.58 13.62 -17.17
C VAL A 87 3.03 13.41 -17.59
N LYS A 88 3.72 12.44 -16.99
CA LYS A 88 5.09 12.05 -17.37
C LYS A 88 5.10 10.59 -17.83
N HIS A 89 5.75 10.35 -18.96
CA HIS A 89 6.16 9.02 -19.39
C HIS A 89 7.52 8.70 -18.76
N THR A 90 7.72 7.45 -18.32
CA THR A 90 8.94 7.01 -17.62
C THR A 90 9.75 6.08 -18.50
#